data_AF-Q989Z5-F1
#
_entry.id   AF-Q989Z5-F1
#
_cell.length_a   1.000
_cell.length_b   1.000
_cell.length_c   1.000
_cell.angle_alpha   90.00
_cell.angle_beta   90.00
_cell.angle_gamma   90.00
#
_symmetry.space_group_name_H-M   'P 1'
#
loop_
_entity.id
_entity.type
_entity.pdbx_description
1 polymer ?
#
loop_
_entity_poly.entity_id
_entity_poly.type
_entity_poly.pdbx_seq_one_letter_code
_entity_poly.pdbx_strand_id
1 'polypeptide(L)'
;MKTNPAVDSARLGLLLNELRLPAIKVMWPQFAERADKEGWPAARFLAAIIEHELAERDRRRIERHLAEARLLPGKTLDTFEFEAVPMISKAQVMAITAGDSWLEKGANLLLFGPPGGGKSHLASAIGLALIETGWRVMFTRTTDLVQKLQVARRELGLEAAINRLDRFHLLILDDLAYVTKDQAETSVLFELISARYERRSLLITANQPFGEWGKVFPDPSNARYPCC
;
A
#
# COMPACT_ATOMS: atom_id res chain seq x y z
N MET A 1 28.85 43.45 -22.97
CA MET A 1 28.64 42.60 -21.78
C MET A 1 27.14 42.59 -21.48
N LYS A 2 26.45 41.47 -21.72
CA LYS A 2 25.05 41.35 -21.30
C LYS A 2 25.07 41.16 -19.78
N THR A 3 24.56 42.15 -19.05
CA THR A 3 24.31 42.05 -17.61
C THR A 3 23.29 40.94 -17.40
N ASN A 4 23.73 39.79 -16.88
CA ASN A 4 22.82 38.75 -16.43
C ASN A 4 21.97 39.37 -15.30
N PRO A 5 20.65 39.53 -15.45
CA PRO A 5 19.85 40.10 -14.39
C PRO A 5 20.00 39.19 -13.17
N ALA A 6 20.51 39.73 -12.06
CA ALA A 6 20.65 38.98 -10.83
C ALA A 6 19.29 38.39 -10.48
N VAL A 7 19.19 37.06 -10.50
CA VAL A 7 17.96 36.36 -10.14
C VAL A 7 17.64 36.74 -8.70
N ASP A 8 16.43 37.26 -8.48
CA ASP A 8 15.93 37.54 -7.13
C ASP A 8 15.63 36.20 -6.42
N SER A 9 16.68 35.60 -5.89
CA SER A 9 16.66 34.30 -5.21
C SER A 9 15.69 34.28 -4.02
N ALA A 10 15.50 35.41 -3.36
CA ALA A 10 14.57 35.53 -2.23
C ALA A 10 13.12 35.43 -2.73
N ARG A 11 12.76 36.20 -3.76
CA ARG A 11 11.44 36.12 -4.38
C ARG A 11 11.16 34.75 -4.99
N LEU A 12 12.15 34.16 -5.69
CA LEU A 12 12.02 32.82 -6.25
C LEU A 12 11.77 31.77 -5.15
N GLY A 13 12.50 31.84 -4.03
CA GLY A 13 12.29 30.95 -2.89
C GLY A 13 10.88 31.03 -2.29
N LEU A 14 10.28 32.22 -2.23
CA LEU A 14 8.90 32.42 -1.77
C LEU A 14 7.87 31.80 -2.74
N LEU A 15 8.03 32.06 -4.04
CA LEU A 15 7.15 31.49 -5.08
C LEU A 15 7.20 29.95 -5.11
N LEU A 16 8.39 29.37 -4.97
CA LEU A 16 8.57 27.91 -4.94
C LEU A 16 7.96 27.28 -3.68
N ASN A 17 7.95 27.97 -2.54
CA ASN A 17 7.21 27.53 -1.35
C ASN A 17 5.70 27.50 -1.60
N GLU A 18 5.16 28.57 -2.19
CA GLU A 18 3.72 28.71 -2.46
C GLU A 18 3.23 27.63 -3.43
N LEU A 19 4.02 27.33 -4.47
CA LEU A 19 3.76 26.25 -5.42
C LEU A 19 4.06 24.84 -4.87
N ARG A 20 4.57 24.73 -3.63
CA ARG A 20 4.99 23.48 -2.99
C ARG A 20 5.99 22.69 -3.84
N LEU A 21 7.04 23.34 -4.30
CA LEU A 21 8.14 22.76 -5.11
C LEU A 21 9.44 22.64 -4.28
N PRO A 22 9.47 21.77 -3.25
CA PRO A 22 10.57 21.70 -2.29
C PRO A 22 11.89 21.21 -2.89
N ALA A 23 11.89 20.34 -3.90
CA ALA A 23 13.14 19.87 -4.51
C ALA A 23 13.74 20.96 -5.39
N ILE A 24 12.91 21.62 -6.22
CA ILE A 24 13.33 22.78 -7.02
C ILE A 24 13.90 23.88 -6.12
N LYS A 25 13.22 24.20 -5.01
CA LYS A 25 13.68 25.24 -4.06
C LYS A 25 15.12 25.01 -3.59
N VAL A 26 15.52 23.77 -3.39
CA VAL A 26 16.86 23.41 -2.94
C VAL A 26 17.85 23.31 -4.11
N MET A 27 17.43 22.75 -5.23
CA MET A 27 18.33 22.31 -6.32
C MET A 27 18.46 23.29 -7.48
N TRP A 28 17.55 24.27 -7.63
CA TRP A 28 17.56 25.18 -8.78
C TRP A 28 18.90 25.92 -9.02
N PRO A 29 19.69 26.32 -7.99
CA PRO A 29 20.97 26.99 -8.26
C PRO A 29 21.96 26.08 -8.98
N GLN A 30 22.01 24.79 -8.60
CA GLN A 30 22.91 23.81 -9.20
C GLN A 30 22.51 23.50 -10.64
N PHE A 31 21.21 23.38 -10.91
CA PHE A 31 20.70 23.19 -12.26
C PHE A 31 20.94 24.43 -13.14
N ALA A 32 20.83 25.64 -12.57
CA ALA A 32 21.09 26.88 -13.29
C ALA A 32 22.58 27.01 -13.66
N GLU A 33 23.48 26.78 -12.71
CA GLU A 33 24.93 26.78 -12.95
C GLU A 33 25.33 25.76 -14.03
N ARG A 34 24.73 24.56 -13.99
CA ARG A 34 24.96 23.53 -15.00
C ARG A 34 24.44 23.94 -16.38
N ALA A 35 23.24 24.52 -16.45
CA ALA A 35 22.65 25.01 -17.69
C ALA A 35 23.50 26.11 -18.32
N ASP A 36 24.01 27.04 -17.52
CA ASP A 36 24.90 28.12 -17.96
C ASP A 36 26.22 27.55 -18.50
N LYS A 37 26.83 26.59 -17.80
CA LYS A 37 28.10 25.96 -18.19
C LYS A 37 27.99 25.12 -19.45
N GLU A 38 26.92 24.34 -19.58
CA GLU A 38 26.70 23.42 -20.71
C GLU A 38 25.93 24.08 -21.88
N GLY A 39 25.53 25.34 -21.73
CA GLY A 39 24.79 26.06 -22.77
C GLY A 39 23.40 25.47 -23.06
N TRP A 40 22.69 25.01 -22.02
CA TRP A 40 21.38 24.39 -22.20
C TRP A 40 20.35 25.39 -22.72
N PRO A 41 19.52 25.01 -23.71
CA PRO A 41 18.32 25.77 -24.01
C PRO A 41 17.42 25.89 -22.77
N ALA A 42 16.75 27.03 -22.60
CA ALA A 42 15.86 27.27 -21.45
C ALA A 42 14.80 26.17 -21.27
N ALA A 43 14.28 25.64 -22.38
CA ALA A 43 13.34 24.51 -22.38
C ALA A 43 13.93 23.25 -21.75
N ARG A 44 15.22 22.96 -21.99
CA ARG A 44 15.92 21.80 -21.41
C ARG A 44 16.15 21.98 -19.92
N PHE A 45 16.56 23.17 -19.49
CA PHE A 45 16.68 23.49 -18.06
C PHE A 45 15.36 23.29 -17.33
N LEU A 46 14.27 23.84 -17.90
CA LEU A 46 12.93 23.72 -17.33
C LEU A 46 12.45 22.26 -17.25
N ALA A 47 12.66 21.48 -18.31
CA ALA A 47 12.32 20.05 -18.31
C ALA A 47 13.10 19.30 -17.23
N ALA A 48 14.43 19.47 -17.18
CA ALA A 48 15.30 18.73 -16.27
C ALA A 48 14.98 19.02 -14.78
N ILE A 49 14.70 20.28 -14.44
CA ILE A 49 14.39 20.64 -13.06
C ILE A 49 13.00 20.17 -12.62
N ILE A 50 12.02 20.16 -13.54
CA ILE A 50 10.68 19.62 -13.29
C ILE A 50 10.73 18.10 -13.15
N GLU A 51 11.45 17.40 -14.03
CA GLU A 51 11.67 15.95 -13.93
C GLU A 51 12.26 15.57 -12.57
N HIS A 52 13.24 16.34 -12.08
CA HIS A 52 13.81 16.10 -10.76
C HIS A 52 12.82 16.30 -9.61
N GLU A 53 11.97 17.32 -9.69
CA GLU A 53 10.90 17.53 -8.70
C GLU A 53 9.87 16.39 -8.70
N LEU A 54 9.48 15.88 -9.88
CA LEU A 54 8.59 14.73 -10.00
C LEU A 54 9.24 13.48 -9.38
N ALA A 55 10.49 13.19 -9.70
CA ALA A 55 11.22 12.05 -9.15
C ALA A 55 11.34 12.11 -7.61
N GLU A 56 11.63 13.30 -7.05
CA GLU A 56 11.68 13.48 -5.59
C GLU A 56 10.30 13.34 -4.93
N ARG A 57 9.22 13.77 -5.58
CA ARG A 57 7.85 13.58 -5.09
C ARG A 57 7.47 12.11 -5.06
N ASP A 58 7.79 11.37 -6.11
CA ASP A 58 7.53 9.93 -6.19
C ASP A 58 8.34 9.18 -5.14
N ARG A 59 9.63 9.50 -4.98
CA ARG A 59 10.48 8.93 -3.93
C ARG A 59 9.89 9.15 -2.53
N ARG A 60 9.54 10.39 -2.19
CA ARG A 60 8.95 10.72 -0.87
C ARG A 60 7.59 10.06 -0.66
N ARG A 61 6.79 9.92 -1.72
CA ARG A 61 5.51 9.20 -1.68
C ARG A 61 5.75 7.73 -1.33
N ILE A 62 6.68 7.07 -2.01
CA ILE A 62 7.03 5.66 -1.76
C ILE A 62 7.59 5.49 -0.34
N GLU A 63 8.53 6.34 0.09
CA GLU A 63 9.09 6.31 1.45
C GLU A 63 8.01 6.42 2.54
N ARG A 64 7.07 7.34 2.36
CA ARG A 64 5.93 7.49 3.28
C ARG A 64 5.04 6.25 3.28
N HIS A 65 4.73 5.69 2.11
CA HIS A 65 3.94 4.48 2.00
C HIS A 65 4.62 3.28 2.66
N LEU A 66 5.94 3.11 2.46
CA LEU A 66 6.75 2.09 3.11
C LEU A 66 6.73 2.22 4.64
N ALA A 67 6.92 3.43 5.15
CA ALA A 67 6.90 3.69 6.59
C ALA A 67 5.54 3.35 7.24
N GLU A 68 4.44 3.63 6.53
CA GLU A 68 3.10 3.32 7.00
C GLU A 68 2.71 1.84 6.83
N ALA A 69 3.33 1.15 5.86
CA ALA A 69 2.95 -0.20 5.49
C ALA A 69 3.32 -1.26 6.52
N ARG A 70 4.32 -1.01 7.39
CA ARG A 70 4.74 -1.94 8.45
C ARG A 70 5.02 -3.36 7.92
N LEU A 71 5.58 -3.45 6.72
CA LEU A 71 5.97 -4.71 6.09
C LEU A 71 7.08 -5.41 6.87
N LEU A 72 7.20 -6.73 6.66
CA LEU A 72 8.30 -7.50 7.23
C LEU A 72 9.61 -7.14 6.51
N PRO A 73 10.68 -6.77 7.23
CA PRO A 73 11.93 -6.35 6.61
C PRO A 73 12.60 -7.50 5.87
N GLY A 74 13.18 -7.21 4.70
CA GLY A 74 13.92 -8.19 3.88
C GLY A 74 13.04 -9.23 3.15
N LYS A 75 11.71 -9.07 3.18
CA LYS A 75 10.77 -9.98 2.50
C LYS A 75 10.39 -9.40 1.14
N THR A 76 11.06 -9.88 0.09
CA THR A 76 10.81 -9.48 -1.30
C THR A 76 10.41 -10.70 -2.14
N LEU A 77 9.93 -10.45 -3.36
CA LEU A 77 9.60 -11.53 -4.30
C LEU A 77 10.86 -12.27 -4.76
N ASP A 78 12.00 -11.57 -4.82
CA ASP A 78 13.29 -12.16 -5.20
C ASP A 78 13.86 -13.08 -4.12
N THR A 79 13.62 -12.76 -2.84
CA THR A 79 14.06 -13.61 -1.72
C THR A 79 13.10 -14.76 -1.41
N PHE A 80 11.98 -14.86 -2.11
CA PHE A 80 11.00 -15.92 -1.91
C PHE A 80 11.37 -17.17 -2.72
N GLU A 81 11.55 -18.30 -2.02
CA GLU A 81 11.87 -19.59 -2.64
C GLU A 81 10.61 -20.25 -3.23
N PHE A 82 10.26 -19.89 -4.45
CA PHE A 82 9.11 -20.48 -5.16
C PHE A 82 9.25 -22.00 -5.39
N GLU A 83 10.48 -22.51 -5.51
CA GLU A 83 10.75 -23.94 -5.68
C GLU A 83 10.36 -24.77 -4.44
N ALA A 84 10.45 -24.18 -3.25
CA ALA A 84 10.03 -24.82 -2.00
C ALA A 84 8.51 -24.92 -1.86
N VAL A 85 7.74 -24.18 -2.66
CA VAL A 85 6.27 -24.15 -2.62
C VAL A 85 5.70 -24.33 -4.03
N PRO A 86 5.75 -25.55 -4.60
CA PRO A 86 5.38 -25.82 -6.00
C PRO A 86 3.90 -25.55 -6.33
N MET A 87 3.05 -25.38 -5.31
CA MET A 87 1.65 -25.01 -5.48
C MET A 87 1.45 -23.54 -5.89
N ILE A 88 2.48 -22.69 -5.73
CA ILE A 88 2.42 -21.25 -6.05
C ILE A 88 3.18 -20.99 -7.33
N SER A 89 2.46 -20.58 -8.39
CA SER A 89 3.09 -20.18 -9.64
C SER A 89 3.72 -18.79 -9.49
N LYS A 90 5.05 -18.71 -9.65
CA LYS A 90 5.77 -17.42 -9.73
C LYS A 90 5.17 -16.50 -10.79
N ALA A 91 4.78 -17.05 -11.95
CA ALA A 91 4.18 -16.28 -13.03
C ALA A 91 2.85 -15.63 -12.62
N GLN A 92 2.01 -16.33 -11.85
CA GLN A 92 0.75 -15.77 -11.34
C GLN A 92 1.00 -14.66 -10.33
N VAL A 93 1.94 -14.85 -9.39
CA VAL A 93 2.29 -13.82 -8.41
C VAL A 93 2.81 -12.57 -9.12
N MET A 94 3.72 -12.73 -10.08
CA MET A 94 4.24 -11.61 -10.87
C MET A 94 3.16 -10.91 -11.68
N ALA A 95 2.19 -11.63 -12.24
CA ALA A 95 1.05 -11.04 -12.96
C ALA A 95 0.14 -10.21 -12.03
N ILE A 96 -0.09 -10.68 -10.80
CA ILE A 96 -0.88 -9.96 -9.79
C ILE A 96 -0.18 -8.69 -9.31
N THR A 97 1.16 -8.70 -9.22
CA THR A 97 1.92 -7.53 -8.80
C THR A 97 2.20 -6.55 -9.94
N ALA A 98 2.23 -7.04 -11.19
CA ALA A 98 2.39 -6.22 -12.39
C ALA A 98 1.07 -5.57 -12.85
N GLY A 99 -0.06 -6.27 -12.68
CA GLY A 99 -1.39 -5.76 -12.98
C GLY A 99 -2.15 -5.39 -11.72
N ASP A 100 -2.47 -4.12 -11.53
CA ASP A 100 -3.14 -3.58 -10.35
C ASP A 100 -4.66 -3.39 -10.53
N SER A 101 -5.22 -3.76 -11.69
CA SER A 101 -6.66 -3.66 -11.97
C SER A 101 -7.55 -4.37 -10.94
N TRP A 102 -7.04 -5.39 -10.25
CA TRP A 102 -7.77 -6.08 -9.18
C TRP A 102 -7.88 -5.22 -7.91
N LEU A 103 -6.90 -4.36 -7.63
CA LEU A 103 -6.94 -3.41 -6.52
C LEU A 103 -8.02 -2.35 -6.73
N GLU A 104 -8.15 -1.87 -7.96
CA GLU A 104 -9.18 -0.90 -8.37
C GLU A 104 -10.59 -1.48 -8.27
N LYS A 105 -10.75 -2.77 -8.61
CA LYS A 105 -12.01 -3.52 -8.48
C LYS A 105 -12.33 -3.94 -7.04
N GLY A 106 -11.42 -3.72 -6.09
CA GLY A 106 -11.60 -4.16 -4.70
C GLY A 106 -11.57 -5.68 -4.52
N ALA A 107 -10.87 -6.41 -5.40
CA ALA A 107 -10.77 -7.86 -5.31
C ALA A 107 -9.85 -8.30 -4.16
N ASN A 108 -10.20 -9.41 -3.52
CA ASN A 108 -9.45 -9.91 -2.36
C ASN A 108 -8.54 -11.07 -2.73
N LEU A 109 -7.35 -11.12 -2.13
CA LEU A 109 -6.39 -12.21 -2.26
C LEU A 109 -6.37 -13.05 -0.99
N LEU A 110 -6.36 -14.37 -1.13
CA LEU A 110 -6.41 -15.28 0.00
C LEU A 110 -5.29 -16.31 -0.15
N LEU A 111 -4.42 -16.38 0.86
CA LEU A 111 -3.28 -17.29 0.89
C LEU A 111 -3.53 -18.38 1.93
N PHE A 112 -3.71 -19.61 1.46
CA PHE A 112 -3.90 -20.80 2.30
C PHE A 112 -2.70 -21.72 2.22
N GLY A 113 -2.38 -22.36 3.35
CA GLY A 113 -1.34 -23.38 3.40
C GLY A 113 -0.87 -23.66 4.82
N PRO A 114 -0.10 -24.74 5.03
CA PRO A 114 0.42 -25.10 6.34
C PRO A 114 1.29 -23.99 6.94
N PRO A 115 1.41 -23.92 8.29
CA PRO A 115 2.36 -23.02 8.93
C PRO A 115 3.79 -23.29 8.41
N GLY A 116 4.58 -22.23 8.28
CA GLY A 116 5.94 -22.32 7.71
C GLY A 116 6.03 -22.29 6.18
N GLY A 117 4.91 -22.37 5.44
CA GLY A 117 4.90 -22.30 3.97
C GLY A 117 5.14 -20.91 3.36
N GLY A 118 5.72 -19.96 4.09
CA GLY A 118 6.10 -18.65 3.56
C GLY A 118 4.95 -17.66 3.25
N LYS A 119 3.71 -17.94 3.68
CA LYS A 119 2.53 -17.08 3.39
C LYS A 119 2.72 -15.62 3.81
N SER A 120 3.21 -15.38 5.03
CA SER A 120 3.47 -14.03 5.54
C SER A 120 4.60 -13.33 4.78
N HIS A 121 5.62 -14.08 4.33
CA HIS A 121 6.68 -13.57 3.46
C HIS A 121 6.06 -13.14 2.13
N LEU A 122 5.32 -14.03 1.47
CA LEU A 122 4.71 -13.75 0.18
C LEU A 122 3.74 -12.56 0.25
N ALA A 123 2.92 -12.48 1.29
CA ALA A 123 2.02 -11.35 1.52
C ALA A 123 2.80 -10.03 1.66
N SER A 124 3.88 -10.03 2.45
CA SER A 124 4.75 -8.86 2.61
C SER A 124 5.46 -8.47 1.31
N ALA A 125 5.90 -9.46 0.53
CA ALA A 125 6.58 -9.25 -0.75
C ALA A 125 5.64 -8.68 -1.82
N ILE A 126 4.40 -9.17 -1.89
CA ILE A 126 3.34 -8.59 -2.73
C ILE A 126 3.08 -7.15 -2.29
N GLY A 127 2.96 -6.91 -0.98
CA GLY A 127 2.78 -5.58 -0.43
C GLY A 127 3.89 -4.60 -0.83
N LEU A 128 5.15 -5.05 -0.80
CA LEU A 128 6.30 -4.25 -1.22
C LEU A 128 6.23 -3.88 -2.70
N ALA A 129 6.00 -4.87 -3.58
CA ALA A 129 5.91 -4.65 -5.02
C ALA A 129 4.80 -3.65 -5.38
N LEU A 130 3.67 -3.68 -4.66
CA LEU A 130 2.57 -2.73 -4.86
C LEU A 130 2.89 -1.33 -4.35
N ILE A 131 3.69 -1.20 -3.29
CA ILE A 131 4.14 0.11 -2.82
C ILE A 131 5.09 0.76 -3.82
N GLU A 132 5.95 -0.04 -4.44
CA GLU A 132 6.88 0.42 -5.49
C GLU A 132 6.13 0.94 -6.72
N THR A 133 4.96 0.38 -7.03
CA THR A 133 4.05 0.90 -8.07
C THR A 133 3.16 2.05 -7.59
N GLY A 134 3.32 2.50 -6.34
CA GLY A 134 2.70 3.71 -5.80
C GLY A 134 1.42 3.47 -4.99
N TRP A 135 1.01 2.21 -4.78
CA TRP A 135 -0.14 1.87 -3.96
C TRP A 135 0.17 1.99 -2.47
N ARG A 136 -0.85 2.33 -1.70
CA ARG A 136 -0.75 2.42 -0.23
C ARG A 136 -1.21 1.11 0.38
N VAL A 137 -0.29 0.39 1.03
CA VAL A 137 -0.54 -0.92 1.62
C VAL A 137 -0.34 -0.83 3.14
N MET A 138 -1.01 -1.67 3.92
CA MET A 138 -0.72 -1.85 5.35
C MET A 138 -0.70 -3.34 5.69
N PHE A 139 0.34 -3.77 6.39
CA PHE A 139 0.48 -5.10 6.96
C PHE A 139 0.21 -5.07 8.46
N THR A 140 -0.59 -6.02 8.93
CA THR A 140 -0.85 -6.20 10.36
C THR A 140 -1.17 -7.66 10.64
N ARG A 141 -0.80 -8.12 11.84
CA ARG A 141 -1.37 -9.35 12.36
C ARG A 141 -2.86 -9.16 12.58
N THR A 142 -3.64 -10.16 12.24
CA THR A 142 -5.10 -10.09 12.35
C THR A 142 -5.54 -9.90 13.81
N THR A 143 -4.86 -10.57 14.75
CA THR A 143 -5.08 -10.43 16.20
C THR A 143 -4.95 -8.99 16.67
N ASP A 144 -3.88 -8.31 16.26
CA ASP A 144 -3.55 -6.96 16.73
C ASP A 144 -4.54 -5.93 16.18
N LEU A 145 -5.02 -6.16 14.95
CA LEU A 145 -6.03 -5.31 14.34
C LEU A 145 -7.38 -5.46 15.04
N VAL A 146 -7.81 -6.71 15.25
CA VAL A 146 -9.07 -7.01 15.94
C VAL A 146 -9.06 -6.39 17.34
N GLN A 147 -7.98 -6.55 18.11
CA GLN A 147 -7.86 -5.93 19.44
C GLN A 147 -8.02 -4.40 19.40
N LYS A 148 -7.37 -3.72 18.44
CA LYS A 148 -7.50 -2.26 18.28
C LYS A 148 -8.92 -1.85 17.93
N LEU A 149 -9.58 -2.59 17.05
CA LEU A 149 -10.94 -2.32 16.66
C LEU A 149 -11.94 -2.62 17.80
N GLN A 150 -11.70 -3.63 18.64
CA GLN A 150 -12.49 -3.88 19.85
C GLN A 150 -12.40 -2.71 20.85
N VAL A 151 -11.19 -2.18 21.06
CA VAL A 151 -11.00 -0.99 21.89
C VAL A 151 -11.78 0.19 21.31
N ALA A 152 -11.63 0.44 20.00
CA ALA A 152 -12.38 1.50 19.32
C ALA A 152 -13.90 1.32 19.42
N ARG A 153 -14.40 0.08 19.38
CA ARG A 153 -15.82 -0.24 19.59
C ARG A 153 -16.30 0.15 20.99
N ARG A 154 -15.53 -0.19 22.03
CA ARG A 154 -15.85 0.18 23.41
C ARG A 154 -15.84 1.69 23.63
N GLU A 155 -15.01 2.40 22.89
CA GLU A 155 -14.90 3.86 22.90
C GLU A 155 -15.86 4.57 21.92
N LEU A 156 -16.81 3.85 21.30
CA LEU A 156 -17.76 4.37 20.32
C LEU A 156 -17.10 5.02 19.07
N GLY A 157 -15.85 4.66 18.77
CA GLY A 157 -15.04 5.19 17.67
C GLY A 157 -14.74 4.18 16.56
N LEU A 158 -15.50 3.09 16.46
CA LEU A 158 -15.23 1.99 15.52
C LEU A 158 -15.28 2.43 14.05
N GLU A 159 -16.32 3.17 13.67
CA GLU A 159 -16.47 3.68 12.29
C GLU A 159 -15.28 4.57 11.90
N ALA A 160 -14.86 5.46 12.81
CA ALA A 160 -13.69 6.31 12.58
C ALA A 160 -12.39 5.48 12.45
N ALA A 161 -12.27 4.37 13.19
CA ALA A 161 -11.14 3.46 13.08
C ALA A 161 -11.13 2.72 11.73
N ILE A 162 -12.29 2.25 11.25
CA ILE A 162 -12.44 1.59 9.94
C ILE A 162 -12.15 2.60 8.80
N ASN A 163 -12.71 3.80 8.86
CA ASN A 163 -12.47 4.87 7.88
C ASN A 163 -10.98 5.25 7.79
N ARG A 164 -10.24 5.16 8.89
CA ARG A 164 -8.78 5.34 8.87
C ARG A 164 -8.04 4.22 8.12
N LEU A 165 -8.60 3.01 8.06
CA LEU A 165 -8.04 1.88 7.30
C LEU A 165 -8.37 1.98 5.80
N ASP A 166 -9.46 2.64 5.43
CA ASP A 166 -9.88 2.84 4.03
C ASP A 166 -8.93 3.72 3.20
N ARG A 167 -8.02 4.43 3.85
CA ARG A 167 -6.94 5.14 3.15
C ARG A 167 -5.94 4.19 2.50
N PHE A 168 -5.88 2.92 2.95
CA PHE A 168 -5.04 1.88 2.39
C PHE A 168 -5.82 1.13 1.29
N HIS A 169 -5.18 1.00 0.13
CA HIS A 169 -5.71 0.29 -1.03
C HIS A 169 -5.73 -1.21 -0.78
N LEU A 170 -4.66 -1.71 -0.16
CA LEU A 170 -4.54 -3.08 0.29
C LEU A 170 -4.29 -3.12 1.80
N LEU A 171 -5.07 -3.94 2.51
CA LEU A 171 -4.80 -4.30 3.89
C LEU A 171 -4.46 -5.79 3.95
N ILE A 172 -3.26 -6.09 4.42
CA ILE A 172 -2.77 -7.44 4.62
C ILE A 172 -3.06 -7.85 6.06
N LEU A 173 -3.91 -8.88 6.19
CA LEU A 173 -4.29 -9.50 7.45
C LEU A 173 -3.55 -10.83 7.58
N ASP A 174 -2.49 -10.83 8.38
CA ASP A 174 -1.64 -11.99 8.58
C ASP A 174 -2.14 -12.89 9.72
N ASP A 175 -1.94 -14.20 9.59
CA ASP A 175 -2.28 -15.24 10.55
C ASP A 175 -3.74 -15.17 11.02
N LEU A 176 -4.69 -15.18 10.08
CA LEU A 176 -6.09 -15.44 10.40
C LEU A 176 -6.24 -16.92 10.79
N ALA A 177 -6.10 -17.20 12.09
CA ALA A 177 -6.36 -18.50 12.67
C ALA A 177 -7.79 -18.57 13.19
N TYR A 178 -8.52 -19.63 12.81
CA TYR A 178 -9.76 -20.06 13.44
C TYR A 178 -9.46 -20.63 14.82
N VAL A 179 -9.19 -19.74 15.77
CA VAL A 179 -9.47 -20.05 17.16
C VAL A 179 -10.91 -19.58 17.36
N THR A 180 -11.74 -20.40 17.97
CA THR A 180 -13.07 -20.10 18.49
C THR A 180 -13.06 -18.80 19.29
N LYS A 181 -13.07 -17.68 18.57
CA LYS A 181 -12.87 -16.34 19.08
C LYS A 181 -14.25 -15.78 19.40
N ASP A 182 -14.32 -15.22 20.59
CA ASP A 182 -15.45 -14.49 21.16
C ASP A 182 -16.32 -13.83 20.07
N GLN A 183 -17.65 -13.93 20.17
CA GLN A 183 -18.61 -13.40 19.20
C GLN A 183 -18.31 -11.92 18.86
N ALA A 184 -17.76 -11.19 19.83
CA ALA A 184 -17.27 -9.83 19.65
C ALA A 184 -16.17 -9.71 18.56
N GLU A 185 -15.15 -10.58 18.56
CA GLU A 185 -14.02 -10.55 17.62
C GLU A 185 -14.47 -10.78 16.18
N THR A 186 -15.34 -11.77 15.99
CA THR A 186 -15.92 -12.10 14.68
C THR A 186 -16.77 -10.95 14.14
N SER A 187 -17.56 -10.31 15.00
CA SER A 187 -18.41 -9.17 14.63
C SER A 187 -17.61 -8.00 14.08
N VAL A 188 -16.49 -7.64 14.71
CA VAL A 188 -15.67 -6.49 14.29
C VAL A 188 -14.88 -6.77 13.01
N LEU A 189 -14.37 -7.99 12.85
CA LEU A 189 -13.72 -8.40 11.60
C LEU A 189 -14.71 -8.39 10.43
N PHE A 190 -15.94 -8.86 10.65
CA PHE A 190 -16.99 -8.83 9.62
C PHE A 190 -17.35 -7.42 9.20
N GLU A 191 -17.45 -6.49 10.15
CA GLU A 191 -17.74 -5.09 9.86
C GLU A 191 -16.63 -4.45 9.01
N LEU A 192 -15.36 -4.74 9.31
CA LEU A 192 -14.22 -4.31 8.50
C LEU A 192 -14.26 -4.89 7.07
N ILE A 193 -14.54 -6.19 6.94
CA ILE A 193 -14.62 -6.85 5.62
C ILE A 193 -15.76 -6.26 4.81
N SER A 194 -16.92 -6.06 5.45
CA SER A 194 -18.12 -5.51 4.82
C SER A 194 -17.90 -4.06 4.37
N ALA A 195 -17.24 -3.23 5.18
CA ALA A 195 -16.93 -1.86 4.83
C ALA A 195 -15.99 -1.74 3.62
N ARG A 196 -15.13 -2.74 3.41
CA ARG A 196 -14.13 -2.74 2.33
C ARG A 196 -14.58 -3.51 1.09
N TYR A 197 -15.63 -4.31 1.19
CA TYR A 197 -16.16 -5.09 0.06
C TYR A 197 -16.45 -4.20 -1.15
N GLU A 198 -15.96 -4.60 -2.34
CA GLU A 198 -16.05 -3.88 -3.62
C GLU A 198 -15.50 -2.44 -3.64
N ARG A 199 -14.80 -2.02 -2.57
CA ARG A 199 -14.23 -0.66 -2.45
C ARG A 199 -12.73 -0.70 -2.27
N ARG A 200 -12.22 -1.62 -1.46
CA ARG A 200 -10.81 -1.74 -1.09
C ARG A 200 -10.43 -3.21 -0.92
N SER A 201 -9.20 -3.54 -1.27
CA SER A 201 -8.76 -4.92 -1.33
C SER A 201 -8.18 -5.40 0.00
N LEU A 202 -8.40 -6.68 0.30
CA LEU A 202 -7.83 -7.41 1.42
C LEU A 202 -6.90 -8.50 0.90
N LEU A 203 -5.77 -8.70 1.58
CA LEU A 203 -4.97 -9.92 1.44
C LEU A 203 -4.99 -10.64 2.78
N ILE A 204 -5.50 -11.86 2.84
CA ILE A 204 -5.60 -12.63 4.09
C ILE A 204 -4.72 -13.87 4.00
N THR A 205 -3.91 -14.11 5.03
CA THR A 205 -3.19 -15.38 5.19
C THR A 205 -3.89 -16.24 6.24
N ALA A 206 -4.06 -17.52 5.95
CA ALA A 206 -4.71 -18.47 6.86
C ALA A 206 -4.08 -19.86 6.79
N ASN A 207 -4.10 -20.57 7.92
CA ASN A 207 -3.51 -21.90 8.05
C ASN A 207 -4.49 -23.05 7.76
N GLN A 208 -5.79 -22.77 7.62
CA GLN A 208 -6.85 -23.77 7.37
C GLN A 208 -7.75 -23.34 6.19
N PRO A 209 -8.13 -24.28 5.30
CA PRO A 209 -9.00 -24.00 4.16
C PRO A 209 -10.46 -23.73 4.56
N PHE A 210 -11.17 -23.02 3.68
CA PHE A 210 -12.50 -22.40 3.83
C PHE A 210 -13.70 -23.23 4.36
N GLY A 211 -13.57 -24.55 4.56
CA GLY A 211 -14.68 -25.46 4.85
C GLY A 211 -15.48 -25.15 6.13
N GLU A 212 -14.97 -24.28 7.02
CA GLU A 212 -15.61 -23.94 8.29
C GLU A 212 -16.15 -22.50 8.40
N TRP A 213 -16.11 -21.70 7.33
CA TRP A 213 -16.69 -20.34 7.35
C TRP A 213 -18.21 -20.35 7.61
N GLY A 214 -18.92 -21.37 7.13
CA GLY A 214 -20.37 -21.55 7.39
C GLY A 214 -20.72 -21.79 8.86
N LYS A 215 -19.76 -22.15 9.72
CA LYS A 215 -19.95 -22.28 11.17
C LYS A 215 -19.70 -20.97 11.93
N VAL A 216 -19.11 -19.97 11.26
CA VAL A 216 -18.70 -18.67 11.83
C VAL A 216 -19.71 -17.59 11.49
N PHE A 217 -20.48 -17.79 10.42
CA PHE A 217 -21.67 -17.01 10.05
C PHE A 217 -22.93 -17.86 10.26
N PRO A 218 -23.47 -17.96 11.49
CA PRO A 218 -24.76 -18.59 11.69
C PRO A 218 -25.87 -17.64 11.21
N ASP A 219 -26.09 -17.53 9.90
CA ASP A 219 -27.41 -17.59 9.24
C ASP A 219 -27.30 -17.42 7.70
N PRO A 220 -27.74 -18.41 6.89
CA PRO A 220 -27.75 -18.35 5.42
C PRO A 220 -29.08 -17.83 4.83
N SER A 221 -29.77 -16.88 5.48
CA SER A 221 -31.15 -16.54 5.12
C SER A 221 -31.37 -15.25 4.31
N ASN A 222 -30.34 -14.57 3.77
CA ASN A 222 -30.62 -13.47 2.83
C ASN A 222 -29.57 -13.08 1.77
N ALA A 223 -28.84 -14.03 1.19
CA ALA A 223 -28.00 -13.76 0.02
C ALA A 223 -28.28 -14.75 -1.11
N ARG A 224 -29.43 -14.61 -1.76
CA ARG A 224 -29.52 -14.98 -3.19
C ARG A 224 -28.74 -13.92 -3.96
N TYR A 225 -27.49 -14.18 -4.32
CA TYR A 225 -27.01 -13.76 -5.64
C TYR A 225 -26.08 -14.83 -6.22
N PRO A 226 -26.35 -15.28 -7.46
CA PRO A 226 -25.63 -16.36 -8.11
C PRO A 226 -24.28 -15.89 -8.63
N CYS A 227 -23.26 -16.72 -8.46
CA CYS A 227 -22.04 -16.63 -9.23
C CYS A 227 -22.38 -16.84 -10.72
N CYS A 228 -22.04 -15.85 -11.55
CA CYS A 228 -21.73 -15.98 -12.97
C CYS A 228 -20.45 -15.19 -13.22
#